data_AF-A0A0E3PJV5-F1
#
_entry.id   AF-A0A0E3PJV5-F1
#
_cell.length_a   1.000
_cell.length_b   1.000
_cell.length_c   1.000
_cell.angle_alpha   90.00
_cell.angle_beta   90.00
_cell.angle_gamma   90.00
#
_symmetry.space_group_name_H-M   'P 1'
#
loop_
_entity.id
_entity.type
_entity.pdbx_description
1 polymer ?
#
loop_
_entity_poly.entity_id
_entity_poly.type
_entity_poly.pdbx_seq_one_letter_code
_entity_poly.pdbx_strand_id
1 'polypeptide(L)'
;MSVNKSTIDSTSCFFVVKKKDIESIIFYRTFGTLPKYECLYKNSKGNKIFGYRTKHQFYGTEYTTVITYNEGTYKLQKSTYETNKLRIIDSFEDLQRRLESSKGKERNRSSVEREVAGIILKKYNSVIKYEIIDALEGKKKPQLKFWIDEENEKKCEKTFGKNVLFTDKQKWQTKKIVKTYNSKNLVEDDFKLLNDHLLVPVGPVYHHKDENIRVHVFLAMVGLLFYRYMAWEIKMYGFSMKKLIEKLSEIKIAVVQEKESKKSKIIVEEMDTKQASLFSFLNMEKYLPY
;
A
#
# COMPACT_ATOMS: atom_id res chain seq x y z
N MET A 1 0.90 31.44 4.19
CA MET A 1 2.33 31.05 4.14
C MET A 1 2.66 30.64 2.72
N SER A 2 3.44 31.48 2.03
CA SER A 2 3.90 31.29 0.65
C SER A 2 4.79 30.05 0.54
N VAL A 3 4.49 29.15 -0.40
CA VAL A 3 5.41 28.08 -0.77
C VAL A 3 6.20 28.52 -1.99
N ASN A 4 7.52 28.56 -1.81
CA ASN A 4 8.51 29.03 -2.76
C ASN A 4 8.49 28.23 -4.07
N LYS A 5 8.60 28.95 -5.20
CA LYS A 5 8.92 28.39 -6.51
C LYS A 5 10.38 27.95 -6.51
N SER A 6 10.64 26.67 -6.31
CA SER A 6 11.95 26.07 -6.59
C SER A 6 11.79 24.97 -7.63
N THR A 7 12.22 25.29 -8.86
CA THR A 7 12.90 24.43 -9.83
C THR A 7 12.54 22.93 -9.74
N ILE A 8 11.52 22.52 -10.50
CA ILE A 8 11.12 21.11 -10.61
C ILE A 8 11.78 20.53 -11.86
N ASP A 9 12.78 19.69 -11.61
CA ASP A 9 13.60 19.01 -12.60
C ASP A 9 12.79 18.00 -13.43
N SER A 10 13.20 17.84 -14.70
CA SER A 10 12.43 17.31 -15.84
C SER A 10 12.20 15.77 -15.86
N THR A 11 12.47 15.06 -14.78
CA THR A 11 12.49 13.58 -14.71
C THR A 11 11.38 12.95 -13.86
N SER A 12 10.52 13.72 -13.20
CA SER A 12 9.56 13.18 -12.25
C SER A 12 8.21 12.81 -12.90
N CYS A 13 7.91 11.51 -12.97
CA CYS A 13 6.54 11.01 -13.18
C CYS A 13 5.75 11.23 -11.88
N PHE A 14 5.03 12.34 -11.76
CA PHE A 14 4.08 12.50 -10.66
C PHE A 14 2.85 11.62 -10.94
N PHE A 15 2.72 10.53 -10.19
CA PHE A 15 1.46 9.83 -10.02
C PHE A 15 1.00 10.05 -8.58
N VAL A 16 0.33 11.17 -8.32
CA VAL A 16 -0.23 11.39 -6.98
C VAL A 16 -1.67 10.89 -7.01
N VAL A 17 -1.96 9.83 -6.25
CA VAL A 17 -3.34 9.49 -5.89
C VAL A 17 -3.53 9.88 -4.44
N LYS A 18 -3.80 11.16 -4.20
CA LYS A 18 -4.34 11.57 -2.90
C LYS A 18 -5.85 11.49 -2.97
N LYS A 19 -6.38 10.34 -2.55
CA LYS A 19 -7.80 10.11 -2.25
C LYS A 19 -8.35 11.11 -1.21
N LYS A 20 -7.48 11.82 -0.50
CA LYS A 20 -7.79 12.76 0.60
C LYS A 20 -8.05 14.21 0.17
N ASP A 21 -7.50 14.67 -0.95
CA ASP A 21 -7.52 16.11 -1.30
C ASP A 21 -8.51 16.44 -2.43
N ILE A 22 -9.25 15.46 -2.94
CA ILE A 22 -10.31 15.68 -3.93
C ILE A 22 -11.63 15.85 -3.17
N GLU A 23 -11.79 16.99 -2.50
CA GLU A 23 -13.07 17.34 -1.89
C GLU A 23 -14.17 17.49 -2.97
N SER A 24 -15.21 16.68 -2.76
CA SER A 24 -16.65 16.90 -2.95
C SER A 24 -17.25 17.39 -4.28
N ILE A 25 -16.54 18.09 -5.17
CA ILE A 25 -17.16 18.67 -6.40
C ILE A 25 -16.65 18.05 -7.70
N ILE A 26 -15.36 17.73 -7.79
CA ILE A 26 -14.77 17.08 -8.98
C ILE A 26 -15.06 15.57 -9.00
N PHE A 27 -15.25 14.96 -7.82
CA PHE A 27 -15.40 13.51 -7.65
C PHE A 27 -16.63 12.97 -8.39
N TYR A 28 -17.81 13.59 -8.28
CA TYR A 28 -19.04 13.04 -8.86
C TYR A 28 -19.26 13.41 -10.34
N ARG A 29 -18.69 14.54 -10.79
CA ARG A 29 -18.86 15.01 -12.18
C ARG A 29 -17.90 14.33 -13.16
N THR A 30 -16.75 13.85 -12.67
CA THR A 30 -15.67 13.30 -13.52
C THR A 30 -15.71 11.78 -13.65
N PHE A 31 -16.29 11.05 -12.68
CA PHE A 31 -16.61 9.64 -12.85
C PHE A 31 -17.82 9.49 -13.78
N GLY A 32 -17.59 9.70 -15.08
CA GLY A 32 -18.57 9.39 -16.12
C GLY A 32 -19.10 7.97 -15.99
N THR A 33 -20.22 7.70 -16.65
CA THR A 33 -20.80 6.36 -16.73
C THR A 33 -19.76 5.38 -17.31
N LEU A 34 -19.79 4.11 -16.84
CA LEU A 34 -18.91 3.03 -17.30
C LEU A 34 -18.79 2.89 -18.84
N PRO A 35 -19.80 3.23 -19.68
CA PRO A 35 -19.68 3.20 -21.14
C PRO A 35 -18.58 4.08 -21.73
N LYS A 36 -18.07 5.08 -21.01
CA LYS A 36 -16.95 5.92 -21.47
C LYS A 36 -15.57 5.28 -21.30
N TYR A 37 -15.52 4.09 -20.72
CA TYR A 37 -14.26 3.44 -20.37
C TYR A 37 -13.88 2.41 -21.43
N GLU A 38 -12.63 2.47 -21.86
CA GLU A 38 -12.06 1.50 -22.78
C GLU A 38 -11.29 0.42 -22.01
N CYS A 39 -11.35 -0.82 -22.49
CA CYS A 39 -10.53 -1.90 -21.94
C CYS A 39 -9.07 -1.68 -22.35
N LEU A 40 -8.18 -1.39 -21.40
CA LEU A 40 -6.78 -1.10 -21.67
C LEU A 40 -5.93 -2.37 -21.77
N TYR A 41 -6.10 -3.28 -20.81
CA TYR A 41 -5.41 -4.58 -20.76
C TYR A 41 -6.00 -5.51 -19.70
N LYS A 42 -5.64 -6.80 -19.77
CA LYS A 42 -5.88 -7.80 -18.73
C LYS A 42 -4.63 -7.95 -17.87
N ASN A 43 -4.77 -7.89 -16.55
CA ASN A 43 -3.63 -8.07 -15.63
C ASN A 43 -3.26 -9.56 -15.49
N SER A 44 -2.16 -9.86 -14.79
CA SER A 44 -1.70 -11.23 -14.54
C SER A 44 -2.69 -12.10 -13.76
N LYS A 45 -3.58 -11.47 -12.96
CA LYS A 45 -4.67 -12.13 -12.22
C LYS A 45 -5.94 -12.33 -13.06
N GLY A 46 -5.91 -11.97 -14.33
CA GLY A 46 -7.02 -12.10 -15.25
C GLY A 46 -8.09 -11.00 -15.19
N ASN A 47 -7.91 -9.96 -14.35
CA ASN A 47 -8.86 -8.85 -14.28
C ASN A 47 -8.65 -7.89 -15.45
N LYS A 48 -9.76 -7.50 -16.09
CA LYS A 48 -9.76 -6.43 -17.10
C LYS A 48 -9.61 -5.07 -16.41
N ILE A 49 -8.65 -4.29 -16.88
CA ILE A 49 -8.42 -2.92 -16.43
C ILE A 49 -8.98 -1.98 -17.48
N PHE A 50 -9.94 -1.17 -17.04
CA PHE A 50 -10.59 -0.17 -17.86
C PHE A 50 -10.02 1.21 -17.59
N GLY A 51 -10.05 2.10 -18.58
CA GLY A 51 -9.56 3.46 -18.46
C GLY A 51 -10.37 4.46 -19.26
N TYR A 52 -10.56 5.64 -18.68
CA TYR A 52 -11.14 6.81 -19.33
C TYR A 52 -10.15 7.96 -19.22
N ARG A 53 -9.69 8.48 -20.36
CA ARG A 53 -8.72 9.57 -20.43
C ARG A 53 -9.46 10.91 -20.58
N THR A 54 -9.06 11.88 -19.79
CA THR A 54 -9.55 13.25 -19.81
C THR A 54 -8.42 14.23 -19.46
N LYS A 55 -8.73 15.51 -19.44
CA LYS A 55 -7.84 16.59 -18.98
C LYS A 55 -8.48 17.25 -17.76
N HIS A 56 -7.65 17.61 -16.79
CA HIS A 56 -8.13 18.31 -15.61
C HIS A 56 -7.11 19.32 -15.11
N GLN A 57 -7.60 20.47 -14.64
CA GLN A 57 -6.75 21.51 -14.09
C GLN A 57 -6.56 21.29 -12.59
N PHE A 58 -5.30 21.15 -12.16
CA PHE A 58 -4.92 21.09 -10.75
C PHE A 58 -3.91 22.19 -10.46
N TYR A 59 -4.14 22.97 -9.40
CA TYR A 59 -3.24 24.06 -8.99
C TYR A 59 -2.91 25.06 -10.12
N GLY A 60 -3.86 25.33 -11.02
CA GLY A 60 -3.67 26.23 -12.16
C GLY A 60 -3.04 25.58 -13.40
N THR A 61 -2.56 24.34 -13.32
CA THR A 61 -1.90 23.63 -14.43
C THR A 61 -2.79 22.51 -14.99
N GLU A 62 -2.85 22.38 -16.31
CA GLU A 62 -3.58 21.28 -16.96
C GLU A 62 -2.77 19.97 -16.97
N TYR A 63 -3.34 18.91 -16.40
CA TYR A 63 -2.77 17.57 -16.40
C TYR A 63 -3.61 16.60 -17.22
N THR A 64 -2.95 15.60 -17.81
CA THR A 64 -3.66 14.44 -18.35
C THR A 64 -4.14 13.61 -17.17
N THR A 65 -5.45 13.36 -17.12
CA THR A 65 -6.08 12.58 -16.07
C THR A 65 -6.65 11.29 -16.66
N VAL A 66 -6.31 10.15 -16.10
CA VAL A 66 -6.84 8.84 -16.47
C VAL A 66 -7.59 8.26 -15.28
N ILE A 67 -8.89 8.07 -15.44
CA ILE A 67 -9.70 7.36 -14.48
C ILE A 67 -9.67 5.89 -14.84
N THR A 68 -9.23 5.05 -13.91
CA THR A 68 -9.15 3.61 -14.10
C THR A 68 -10.25 2.92 -13.34
N TYR A 69 -10.72 1.78 -13.85
CA TYR A 69 -11.63 0.89 -13.14
C TYR A 69 -11.11 -0.54 -13.15
N ASN A 70 -11.12 -1.17 -11.98
CA ASN A 70 -10.74 -2.56 -11.77
C ASN A 70 -11.82 -3.26 -10.95
N GLU A 71 -12.47 -4.26 -11.56
CA GLU A 71 -13.53 -5.04 -10.94
C GLU A 71 -13.06 -5.81 -9.69
N GLY A 72 -11.83 -6.32 -9.69
CA GLY A 72 -11.28 -7.00 -8.51
C GLY A 72 -11.14 -6.05 -7.31
N THR A 73 -10.73 -4.81 -7.57
CA THR A 73 -10.65 -3.76 -6.53
C THR A 73 -12.03 -3.33 -6.08
N TYR A 74 -13.02 -3.26 -6.98
CA TYR A 74 -14.40 -2.99 -6.64
C TYR A 74 -14.95 -4.02 -5.64
N LYS A 75 -14.85 -5.32 -5.97
CA LYS A 75 -15.32 -6.42 -5.13
C LYS A 75 -14.68 -6.39 -3.74
N LEU A 76 -13.36 -6.17 -3.68
CA LEU A 76 -12.63 -6.07 -2.42
C LEU A 76 -13.07 -4.87 -1.58
N GLN A 77 -13.19 -3.69 -2.19
CA GLN A 77 -13.62 -2.48 -1.49
C GLN A 77 -15.06 -2.58 -1.00
N LYS A 78 -15.94 -3.21 -1.78
CA LYS A 78 -17.33 -3.48 -1.39
C LYS A 78 -17.39 -4.42 -0.18
N SER A 79 -16.73 -5.58 -0.25
CA SER A 79 -16.68 -6.51 0.88
C SER A 79 -16.08 -5.86 2.14
N THR A 80 -14.98 -5.12 1.99
CA THR A 80 -14.35 -4.38 3.10
C THR A 80 -15.29 -3.33 3.69
N TYR A 81 -16.09 -2.67 2.85
CA TYR A 81 -17.09 -1.70 3.29
C TYR A 81 -18.18 -2.38 4.13
N GLU A 82 -18.78 -3.45 3.63
CA GLU A 82 -19.83 -4.18 4.34
C GLU A 82 -19.35 -4.70 5.71
N THR A 83 -18.17 -5.32 5.76
CA THR A 83 -17.60 -5.79 7.03
C THR A 83 -17.36 -4.65 8.02
N ASN A 84 -16.85 -3.51 7.57
CA ASN A 84 -16.64 -2.37 8.45
C ASN A 84 -17.96 -1.73 8.88
N LYS A 85 -18.95 -1.67 7.98
CA LYS A 85 -20.29 -1.15 8.26
C LYS A 85 -20.94 -1.94 9.39
N LEU A 86 -20.95 -3.27 9.31
CA LEU A 86 -21.48 -4.13 10.37
C LEU A 86 -20.78 -3.89 11.70
N ARG A 87 -19.44 -3.89 11.72
CA ARG A 87 -18.67 -3.62 12.96
C ARG A 87 -18.98 -2.26 13.58
N ILE A 88 -19.20 -1.24 12.75
CA ILE A 88 -19.58 0.08 13.22
C ILE A 88 -20.98 0.03 13.83
N ILE A 89 -21.96 -0.56 13.14
CA ILE A 89 -23.33 -0.73 13.64
C ILE A 89 -23.33 -1.45 14.99
N ASP A 90 -22.65 -2.60 15.10
CA ASP A 90 -22.55 -3.36 16.35
C ASP A 90 -21.97 -2.51 17.49
N SER A 91 -20.95 -1.70 17.19
CA SER A 91 -20.32 -0.81 18.18
C SER A 91 -21.24 0.35 18.59
N PHE A 92 -22.07 0.85 17.67
CA PHE A 92 -23.07 1.87 17.95
C PHE A 92 -24.23 1.32 18.77
N GLU A 93 -24.70 0.11 18.48
CA GLU A 93 -25.74 -0.58 19.26
C GLU A 93 -25.27 -0.88 20.68
N ASP A 94 -24.02 -1.32 20.87
CA ASP A 94 -23.43 -1.46 22.21
C ASP A 94 -23.38 -0.12 22.95
N LEU A 95 -22.94 0.95 22.27
CA LEU A 95 -22.89 2.28 22.85
C LEU A 95 -24.29 2.79 23.23
N GLN A 96 -25.30 2.60 22.38
CA GLN A 96 -26.70 2.90 22.69
C GLN A 96 -27.17 2.14 23.93
N ARG A 97 -26.95 0.82 24.00
CA ARG A 97 -27.31 -0.01 25.15
C ARG A 97 -26.66 0.48 26.45
N ARG A 98 -25.38 0.90 26.40
CA ARG A 98 -24.66 1.47 27.55
C ARG A 98 -25.19 2.84 27.96
N LEU A 99 -25.68 3.64 27.02
CA LEU A 99 -26.29 4.95 27.30
C LEU A 99 -27.71 4.84 27.85
N GLU A 100 -28.48 3.86 27.40
CA GLU A 100 -29.84 3.59 27.88
C GLU A 100 -29.88 2.92 29.26
N SER A 101 -28.83 2.18 29.63
CA SER A 101 -28.73 1.56 30.95
C SER A 101 -28.67 2.61 32.06
N SER A 102 -29.47 2.42 33.11
CA SER A 102 -29.41 3.23 34.34
C SER A 102 -28.15 3.00 35.18
N LYS A 103 -27.37 1.93 34.89
CA LYS A 103 -26.14 1.58 35.59
C LYS A 103 -24.92 2.30 35.00
N GLY A 104 -23.96 2.67 35.84
CA GLY A 104 -22.67 3.24 35.42
C GLY A 104 -22.55 4.75 35.59
N LYS A 105 -21.39 5.29 35.21
CA LYS A 105 -21.02 6.70 35.38
C LYS A 105 -21.89 7.62 34.50
N GLU A 106 -22.19 8.81 35.02
CA GLU A 106 -22.74 9.91 34.24
C GLU A 106 -21.82 10.23 33.04
N ARG A 107 -22.45 10.52 31.90
CA ARG A 107 -21.75 10.83 30.66
C ARG A 107 -22.22 12.18 30.19
N ASN A 108 -21.29 13.06 29.85
CA ASN A 108 -21.59 14.30 29.14
C ASN A 108 -21.50 14.07 27.62
N ARG A 109 -22.10 14.98 26.86
CA ARG A 109 -22.10 14.97 25.40
C ARG A 109 -20.69 14.84 24.80
N SER A 110 -19.75 15.64 25.26
CA SER A 110 -18.37 15.64 24.74
C SER A 110 -17.65 14.30 24.95
N SER A 111 -17.99 13.55 26.00
CA SER A 111 -17.45 12.22 26.21
C SER A 111 -18.01 11.21 25.22
N VAL A 112 -19.30 11.32 24.87
CA VAL A 112 -19.95 10.45 23.88
C VAL A 112 -19.46 10.79 22.47
N GLU A 113 -19.31 12.08 22.14
CA GLU A 113 -18.76 12.53 20.85
C GLU A 113 -17.36 11.97 20.59
N ARG A 114 -16.48 11.95 21.59
CA ARG A 114 -15.14 11.36 21.46
C ARG A 114 -15.17 9.86 21.18
N GLU A 115 -16.07 9.14 21.83
CA GLU A 115 -16.23 7.70 21.64
C GLU A 115 -16.80 7.40 20.24
N VAL A 116 -17.83 8.14 19.83
CA VAL A 116 -18.39 8.06 18.47
C VAL A 116 -17.33 8.36 17.40
N ALA A 117 -16.52 9.40 17.59
CA ALA A 117 -15.42 9.75 16.69
C ALA A 117 -14.31 8.67 16.63
N GLY A 118 -14.17 7.85 17.68
CA GLY A 118 -13.29 6.69 17.71
C GLY A 118 -13.88 5.47 16.99
N ILE A 119 -15.22 5.32 17.01
CA ILE A 119 -15.92 4.23 16.34
C ILE A 119 -15.98 4.46 14.82
N ILE A 120 -16.33 5.68 14.37
CA ILE A 120 -16.44 5.98 12.94
C ILE A 120 -15.04 6.16 12.34
N LEU A 121 -14.69 5.27 11.39
CA LEU A 121 -13.52 5.49 10.55
C LEU A 121 -13.71 6.76 9.72
N LYS A 122 -12.74 7.69 9.73
CA LYS A 122 -12.80 8.99 9.03
C LYS A 122 -13.33 8.93 7.59
N LYS A 123 -13.06 7.84 6.87
CA LYS A 123 -13.53 7.59 5.49
C LYS A 123 -15.05 7.38 5.35
N TYR A 124 -15.77 7.14 6.43
CA TYR A 124 -17.21 6.83 6.45
C TYR A 124 -18.06 7.92 7.15
N ASN A 125 -17.46 9.03 7.58
CA ASN A 125 -18.16 10.16 8.22
C ASN A 125 -19.25 10.79 7.32
N SER A 126 -19.13 10.66 6.00
CA SER A 126 -20.16 11.13 5.07
C SER A 126 -21.36 10.19 5.00
N VAL A 127 -21.17 8.90 5.31
CA VAL A 127 -22.18 7.85 5.14
C VAL A 127 -22.91 7.55 6.44
N ILE A 128 -22.18 7.46 7.55
CA ILE A 128 -22.76 7.15 8.86
C ILE A 128 -22.97 8.47 9.59
N LYS A 129 -24.23 8.78 9.86
CA LYS A 129 -24.65 9.99 10.56
C LYS A 129 -25.12 9.62 11.96
N TYR A 130 -24.95 10.57 12.88
CA TYR A 130 -25.38 10.42 14.24
C TYR A 130 -25.85 11.75 14.80
N GLU A 131 -26.72 11.65 15.80
CA GLU A 131 -27.24 12.75 16.59
C GLU A 131 -27.13 12.37 18.06
N ILE A 132 -26.60 13.29 18.87
CA ILE A 132 -26.53 13.15 20.31
C ILE A 132 -27.51 14.13 20.91
N ILE A 133 -28.53 13.59 21.58
CA ILE A 133 -29.56 14.35 22.28
C ILE A 133 -29.12 14.43 23.74
N ASP A 134 -28.97 15.65 24.25
CA ASP A 134 -28.56 15.90 25.63
C ASP A 134 -29.55 15.26 26.62
N ALA A 135 -29.05 14.96 27.82
CA ALA A 135 -29.87 14.29 28.83
C ALA A 135 -31.03 15.21 29.26
N LEU A 136 -32.27 14.72 29.15
CA LEU A 136 -33.46 15.38 29.68
C LEU A 136 -33.41 15.42 31.21
N GLU A 137 -34.12 16.38 31.83
CA GLU A 137 -34.25 16.45 33.30
C GLU A 137 -34.65 15.08 33.89
N GLY A 138 -33.86 14.60 34.84
CA GLY A 138 -34.03 13.27 35.45
C GLY A 138 -33.24 12.12 34.82
N LYS A 139 -32.56 12.32 33.67
CA LYS A 139 -31.66 11.32 33.07
C LYS A 139 -30.18 11.67 33.29
N LYS A 140 -29.38 10.65 33.57
CA LYS A 140 -27.93 10.75 33.84
C LYS A 140 -27.05 10.72 32.59
N LYS A 141 -27.62 10.41 31.43
CA LYS A 141 -26.87 10.13 30.20
C LYS A 141 -27.62 10.65 28.96
N PRO A 142 -26.90 11.12 27.93
CA PRO A 142 -27.47 11.54 26.66
C PRO A 142 -27.94 10.34 25.84
N GLN A 143 -28.82 10.58 24.87
CA GLN A 143 -29.26 9.57 23.91
C GLN A 143 -28.48 9.69 22.61
N LEU A 144 -28.13 8.56 22.01
CA LEU A 144 -27.45 8.48 20.72
C LEU A 144 -28.41 7.92 19.69
N LYS A 145 -28.66 8.65 18.61
CA LYS A 145 -29.32 8.14 17.39
C LYS A 145 -28.29 8.08 16.28
N PHE A 146 -28.33 7.03 15.47
CA PHE A 146 -27.49 6.91 14.29
C PHE A 146 -28.30 6.35 13.12
N TRP A 147 -27.91 6.70 11.91
CA TRP A 147 -28.51 6.19 10.69
C TRP A 147 -27.50 6.20 9.55
N ILE A 148 -27.81 5.44 8.52
CA ILE A 148 -27.02 5.40 7.29
C ILE A 148 -27.67 6.34 6.29
N ASP A 149 -26.88 7.26 5.77
CA ASP A 149 -27.27 8.11 4.65
C ASP A 149 -27.14 7.31 3.35
N GLU A 150 -28.27 6.76 2.88
CA GLU A 150 -28.33 5.91 1.68
C GLU A 150 -27.83 6.63 0.42
N GLU A 151 -28.01 7.95 0.31
CA GLU A 151 -27.57 8.70 -0.85
C GLU A 151 -26.04 8.79 -0.87
N ASN A 152 -25.44 9.10 0.28
CA ASN A 152 -24.00 9.13 0.44
C ASN A 152 -23.37 7.73 0.38
N GLU A 153 -24.08 6.70 0.82
CA GLU A 153 -23.68 5.30 0.63
C GLU A 153 -23.59 4.94 -0.85
N LYS A 154 -24.66 5.18 -1.62
CA LYS A 154 -24.68 4.94 -3.08
C LYS A 154 -23.59 5.73 -3.80
N LYS A 155 -23.34 6.98 -3.37
CA LYS A 155 -22.25 7.81 -3.86
C LYS A 155 -20.88 7.22 -3.55
N CYS A 156 -20.68 6.70 -2.33
CA CYS A 156 -19.46 6.01 -1.92
C CYS A 156 -19.22 4.75 -2.78
N GLU A 157 -20.24 3.91 -2.95
CA GLU A 157 -20.16 2.68 -3.75
C GLU A 157 -19.79 2.94 -5.22
N LYS A 158 -20.33 4.00 -5.83
CA LYS A 158 -20.00 4.40 -7.22
C LYS A 158 -18.51 4.67 -7.46
N THR A 159 -17.75 4.86 -6.39
CA THR A 159 -16.33 5.20 -6.43
C THR A 159 -15.46 3.96 -6.27
N PHE A 160 -16.06 2.84 -5.86
CA PHE A 160 -15.33 1.60 -5.65
C PHE A 160 -14.72 1.08 -6.95
N GLY A 161 -13.52 0.51 -6.82
CA GLY A 161 -12.75 0.00 -7.95
C GLY A 161 -12.19 1.10 -8.87
N LYS A 162 -12.49 2.38 -8.62
CA LYS A 162 -11.99 3.49 -9.43
C LYS A 162 -10.78 4.16 -8.79
N ASN A 163 -9.81 4.52 -9.62
CA ASN A 163 -8.67 5.36 -9.22
C ASN A 163 -8.51 6.49 -10.24
N VAL A 164 -8.16 7.68 -9.74
CA VAL A 164 -7.87 8.84 -10.58
C VAL A 164 -6.36 9.00 -10.64
N LEU A 165 -5.79 8.89 -11.83
CA LEU A 165 -4.37 9.09 -12.10
C LEU A 165 -4.23 10.42 -12.81
N PHE A 166 -3.37 11.32 -12.35
CA PHE A 166 -2.97 12.47 -13.15
C PHE A 166 -1.49 12.40 -13.46
N THR A 167 -1.10 12.91 -14.62
CA THR A 167 0.28 12.89 -15.10
C THR A 167 0.55 14.08 -16.01
N ASP A 168 1.79 14.56 -15.97
CA ASP A 168 2.39 15.51 -16.90
C ASP A 168 2.77 14.85 -18.25
N LYS A 169 2.75 13.51 -18.34
CA LYS A 169 3.13 12.77 -19.55
C LYS A 169 2.00 12.73 -20.58
N GLN A 170 1.62 13.90 -21.08
CA GLN A 170 0.52 14.07 -22.03
C GLN A 170 0.74 13.29 -23.36
N LYS A 171 1.99 13.06 -23.76
CA LYS A 171 2.31 12.31 -25.00
C LYS A 171 2.18 10.79 -24.85
N TRP A 172 2.03 10.27 -23.63
CA TRP A 172 1.95 8.82 -23.42
C TRP A 172 0.57 8.27 -23.78
N GLN A 173 0.54 7.03 -24.27
CA GLN A 173 -0.69 6.28 -24.44
C GLN A 173 -1.31 5.94 -23.09
N THR A 174 -2.65 5.97 -23.00
CA THR A 174 -3.42 5.68 -21.77
C THR A 174 -3.01 4.36 -21.13
N LYS A 175 -2.86 3.30 -21.95
CA LYS A 175 -2.41 1.98 -21.51
C LYS A 175 -1.03 2.01 -20.84
N LYS A 176 -0.08 2.80 -21.37
CA LYS A 176 1.27 2.95 -20.80
C LYS A 176 1.20 3.67 -19.45
N ILE A 177 0.46 4.78 -19.37
CA ILE A 177 0.25 5.54 -18.12
C ILE A 177 -0.28 4.61 -17.01
N VAL A 178 -1.33 3.86 -17.29
CA VAL A 178 -1.96 2.96 -16.31
C VAL A 178 -1.07 1.78 -15.95
N LYS A 179 -0.37 1.18 -16.91
CA LYS A 179 0.60 0.11 -16.61
C LYS A 179 1.73 0.60 -15.72
N THR A 180 2.33 1.74 -16.04
CA THR A 180 3.41 2.33 -15.23
C THR A 180 2.93 2.63 -13.81
N TYR A 181 1.73 3.20 -13.65
CA TYR A 181 1.15 3.39 -12.33
C TYR A 181 0.97 2.07 -11.56
N ASN A 182 0.39 1.06 -12.22
CA ASN A 182 0.16 -0.25 -11.60
C ASN A 182 1.45 -1.04 -11.34
N SER A 183 2.57 -0.64 -11.94
CA SER A 183 3.91 -1.15 -11.65
C SER A 183 4.53 -0.53 -10.38
N LYS A 184 3.85 0.39 -9.69
CA LYS A 184 4.29 0.95 -8.39
C LYS A 184 4.60 -0.13 -7.36
N ASN A 185 3.89 -1.26 -7.40
CA ASN A 185 4.12 -2.38 -6.49
C ASN A 185 5.56 -2.92 -6.57
N LEU A 186 6.25 -2.81 -7.71
CA LEU A 186 7.65 -3.21 -7.83
C LEU A 186 8.57 -2.37 -6.94
N VAL A 187 8.26 -1.08 -6.81
CA VAL A 187 8.98 -0.15 -5.93
C VAL A 187 8.60 -0.41 -4.47
N GLU A 188 7.33 -0.73 -4.19
CA GLU A 188 6.91 -1.12 -2.83
C GLU A 188 7.58 -2.41 -2.36
N ASP A 189 7.77 -3.38 -3.25
CA ASP A 189 8.49 -4.61 -2.95
C ASP A 189 10.00 -4.35 -2.73
N ASP A 190 10.60 -3.37 -3.42
CA ASP A 190 11.98 -2.93 -3.14
C ASP A 190 12.10 -2.28 -1.77
N PHE A 191 11.12 -1.47 -1.36
CA PHE A 191 11.12 -0.88 -0.02
C PHE A 191 11.01 -1.93 1.07
N LYS A 192 10.24 -3.00 0.86
CA LYS A 192 10.22 -4.14 1.79
C LYS A 192 11.58 -4.85 1.82
N LEU A 193 12.18 -5.07 0.65
CA LEU A 193 13.49 -5.69 0.56
C LEU A 193 14.55 -4.89 1.32
N LEU A 194 14.55 -3.57 1.15
CA LEU A 194 15.41 -2.63 1.86
C LEU A 194 15.29 -2.74 3.38
N ASN A 195 14.13 -3.13 3.92
CA ASN A 195 13.92 -3.24 5.36
C ASN A 195 14.17 -4.64 5.93
N ASP A 196 13.87 -5.70 5.18
CA ASP A 196 13.75 -7.05 5.75
C ASP A 196 14.88 -8.02 5.37
N HIS A 197 15.58 -7.78 4.25
CA HIS A 197 16.32 -8.84 3.56
C HIS A 197 17.70 -8.44 3.02
N LEU A 198 18.08 -7.16 3.09
CA LEU A 198 19.43 -6.75 2.74
C LEU A 198 20.41 -7.10 3.86
N LEU A 199 21.67 -7.34 3.48
CA LEU A 199 22.79 -7.43 4.43
C LEU A 199 22.90 -6.17 5.32
N VAL A 200 22.50 -5.02 4.78
CA VAL A 200 22.37 -3.75 5.49
C VAL A 200 20.93 -3.25 5.32
N PRO A 201 20.00 -3.63 6.20
CA PRO A 201 18.64 -3.13 6.13
C PRO A 201 18.62 -1.63 6.45
N VAL A 202 17.77 -0.87 5.76
CA VAL A 202 17.60 0.57 5.99
C VAL A 202 17.10 0.84 7.40
N GLY A 203 16.28 -0.04 7.97
CA GLY A 203 15.76 0.10 9.34
C GLY A 203 16.04 -1.12 10.21
N PRO A 204 16.10 -0.95 11.54
CA PRO A 204 16.18 0.32 12.28
C PRO A 204 17.57 0.98 12.20
N VAL A 205 17.60 2.30 11.99
CA VAL A 205 18.84 3.09 11.94
C VAL A 205 19.30 3.40 13.37
N TYR A 206 20.38 2.76 13.83
CA TYR A 206 20.97 3.01 15.16
C TYR A 206 22.07 4.08 15.14
N HIS A 207 22.21 4.84 14.06
CA HIS A 207 23.19 5.91 13.94
C HIS A 207 22.63 7.24 14.45
N HIS A 208 23.42 7.97 15.24
CA HIS A 208 23.03 9.28 15.80
C HIS A 208 23.50 10.48 14.97
N LYS A 209 24.50 10.30 14.09
CA LYS A 209 25.04 11.36 13.24
C LYS A 209 24.45 11.29 11.84
N ASP A 210 24.02 12.42 11.31
CA ASP A 210 23.46 12.53 9.95
C ASP A 210 24.38 11.97 8.86
N GLU A 211 25.69 12.17 8.97
CA GLU A 211 26.68 11.62 8.03
C GLU A 211 26.64 10.09 7.99
N ASN A 212 26.59 9.45 9.16
CA ASN A 212 26.52 7.99 9.27
C ASN A 212 25.19 7.47 8.73
N ILE A 213 24.09 8.19 8.96
CA ILE A 213 22.78 7.85 8.37
C ILE A 213 22.85 7.91 6.85
N ARG A 214 23.48 8.94 6.27
CA ARG A 214 23.66 9.07 4.81
C ARG A 214 24.48 7.92 4.23
N VAL A 215 25.60 7.58 4.86
CA VAL A 215 26.44 6.45 4.42
C VAL A 215 25.70 5.11 4.52
N HIS A 216 24.95 4.89 5.60
CA HIS A 216 24.12 3.70 5.78
C HIS A 216 23.08 3.55 4.68
N VAL A 217 22.31 4.61 4.41
CA VAL A 217 21.30 4.62 3.35
C VAL A 217 21.95 4.43 1.98
N PHE A 218 23.11 5.04 1.72
CA PHE A 218 23.86 4.84 0.48
C PHE A 218 24.27 3.37 0.29
N LEU A 219 24.83 2.73 1.31
CA LEU A 219 25.20 1.31 1.27
C LEU A 219 24.00 0.41 1.04
N ALA A 220 22.87 0.68 1.70
CA ALA A 220 21.63 -0.06 1.48
C ALA A 220 21.13 0.07 0.03
N MET A 221 21.20 1.28 -0.56
CA MET A 221 20.84 1.50 -1.97
C MET A 221 21.77 0.78 -2.94
N VAL A 222 23.08 0.76 -2.68
CA VAL A 222 24.05 0.00 -3.46
C VAL A 222 23.76 -1.51 -3.37
N GLY A 223 23.47 -2.01 -2.17
CA GLY A 223 23.04 -3.40 -1.96
C GLY A 223 21.79 -3.74 -2.78
N LEU A 224 20.76 -2.90 -2.73
CA LEU A 224 19.55 -3.08 -3.54
C LEU A 224 19.86 -3.15 -5.04
N LEU A 225 20.76 -2.29 -5.54
CA LEU A 225 21.15 -2.28 -6.94
C LEU A 225 21.82 -3.62 -7.34
N PHE A 226 22.71 -4.15 -6.50
CA PHE A 226 23.30 -5.48 -6.73
C PHE A 226 22.27 -6.59 -6.75
N TYR A 227 21.33 -6.60 -5.81
CA TYR A 227 20.25 -7.59 -5.79
C TYR A 227 19.38 -7.50 -7.05
N ARG A 228 19.03 -6.29 -7.49
CA ARG A 228 18.27 -6.05 -8.73
C ARG A 228 19.03 -6.54 -9.95
N TYR A 229 20.33 -6.30 -10.02
CA TYR A 229 21.20 -6.78 -11.09
C TYR A 229 21.23 -8.31 -11.12
N MET A 230 21.48 -8.95 -9.98
CA MET A 230 21.53 -10.40 -9.86
C MET A 230 20.21 -11.05 -10.31
N ALA A 231 19.07 -10.52 -9.86
CA ALA A 231 17.77 -11.04 -10.28
C ALA A 231 17.46 -10.81 -11.77
N TRP A 232 18.03 -9.76 -12.37
CA TRP A 232 17.95 -9.56 -13.81
C TRP A 232 18.78 -10.60 -14.58
N GLU A 233 19.99 -10.93 -14.11
CA GLU A 233 20.82 -11.98 -14.74
C GLU A 233 20.17 -13.35 -14.67
N ILE A 234 19.62 -13.73 -13.52
CA ILE A 234 19.01 -15.06 -13.34
C ILE A 234 17.53 -15.10 -13.75
N LYS A 235 17.02 -14.07 -14.44
CA LYS A 235 15.61 -13.94 -14.80
C LYS A 235 15.08 -15.15 -15.57
N MET A 236 15.94 -15.81 -16.35
CA MET A 236 15.64 -17.06 -17.08
C MET A 236 15.13 -18.18 -16.16
N TYR A 237 15.60 -18.23 -14.92
CA TYR A 237 15.19 -19.23 -13.93
C TYR A 237 13.85 -18.89 -13.24
N GLY A 238 13.27 -17.72 -13.51
CA GLY A 238 11.94 -17.34 -13.04
C GLY A 238 11.83 -17.09 -11.53
N PHE A 239 12.93 -16.81 -10.84
CA PHE A 239 12.89 -16.47 -9.42
C PHE A 239 12.36 -15.06 -9.20
N SER A 240 11.52 -14.89 -8.17
CA SER A 240 11.27 -13.57 -7.60
C SER A 240 12.48 -13.15 -6.74
N MET A 241 12.67 -11.84 -6.55
CA MET A 241 13.71 -11.29 -5.66
C MET A 241 13.76 -11.99 -4.30
N LYS A 242 12.59 -12.13 -3.65
CA LYS A 242 12.49 -12.75 -2.33
C LYS A 242 12.93 -14.22 -2.36
N LYS A 243 12.47 -14.97 -3.37
CA LYS A 243 12.77 -16.39 -3.50
C LYS A 243 14.24 -16.63 -3.83
N LEU A 244 14.85 -15.72 -4.60
CA LEU A 244 16.30 -15.73 -4.84
C LEU A 244 17.06 -15.61 -3.51
N ILE A 245 16.74 -14.61 -2.69
CA ILE A 245 17.42 -14.38 -1.41
C ILE A 245 17.21 -15.53 -0.45
N GLU A 246 15.97 -16.04 -0.35
CA GLU A 246 15.64 -17.22 0.46
C GLU A 246 16.49 -18.43 0.03
N LYS A 247 16.53 -18.74 -1.27
CA LYS A 247 17.31 -19.87 -1.80
C LYS A 247 18.81 -19.72 -1.56
N LEU A 248 19.35 -18.52 -1.69
CA LEU A 248 20.76 -18.24 -1.39
C LEU A 248 21.06 -18.35 0.11
N SER A 249 20.16 -17.87 0.97
CA SER A 249 20.33 -17.95 2.43
C SER A 249 20.25 -19.37 2.97
N GLU A 250 19.59 -20.27 2.25
CA GLU A 250 19.50 -21.70 2.56
C GLU A 250 20.76 -22.47 2.16
N ILE A 251 21.64 -21.94 1.30
CA ILE A 251 22.91 -22.58 0.95
C ILE A 251 23.84 -22.44 2.15
N LYS A 252 24.14 -23.57 2.80
CA LYS A 252 24.99 -23.63 3.98
C LYS A 252 26.31 -24.28 3.66
N ILE A 253 27.32 -23.83 4.39
CA ILE A 253 28.68 -24.34 4.33
C ILE A 253 28.99 -24.91 5.72
N ALA A 254 29.46 -26.15 5.77
CA ALA A 254 29.85 -26.83 6.98
C ALA A 254 31.38 -26.97 7.04
N VAL A 255 31.96 -26.77 8.23
CA VAL A 255 33.36 -27.07 8.50
C VAL A 255 33.42 -28.45 9.16
N VAL A 256 33.99 -29.42 8.47
CA VAL A 256 34.10 -30.81 8.92
C VAL A 256 35.55 -31.11 9.27
N GLN A 257 35.79 -31.67 10.45
CA GLN A 257 37.12 -32.13 10.85
C GLN A 257 37.24 -33.64 10.61
N GLU A 258 38.25 -34.05 9.84
CA GLU A 258 38.57 -35.47 9.69
C GLU A 258 39.15 -36.03 10.99
N LYS A 259 38.59 -37.15 11.47
CA LYS A 259 38.98 -37.80 12.72
C LYS A 259 40.45 -38.24 12.74
N GLU A 260 40.99 -38.65 11.61
CA GLU A 260 42.34 -39.22 11.50
C GLU A 260 43.41 -38.16 11.26
N SER A 261 43.14 -37.19 10.38
CA SER A 261 44.12 -36.19 9.94
C SER A 261 44.09 -34.90 10.76
N LYS A 262 43.05 -34.70 11.61
CA LYS A 262 42.71 -33.44 12.30
C LYS A 262 42.56 -32.22 11.37
N LYS A 263 42.57 -32.41 10.04
CA LYS A 263 42.40 -31.34 9.06
C LYS A 263 40.93 -30.94 9.00
N SER A 264 40.66 -29.63 9.08
CA SER A 264 39.35 -29.06 8.76
C SER A 264 39.21 -28.95 7.25
N LYS A 265 38.08 -29.41 6.73
CA LYS A 265 37.64 -29.22 5.34
C LYS A 265 36.32 -28.48 5.34
N ILE A 266 36.14 -27.60 4.38
CA ILE A 266 34.91 -26.87 4.17
C ILE A 266 34.09 -27.60 3.09
N ILE A 267 32.85 -27.96 3.40
CA ILE A 267 31.97 -28.71 2.51
C ILE A 267 30.65 -27.94 2.38
N VAL A 268 30.08 -27.88 1.19
CA VAL A 268 28.74 -27.31 0.98
C VAL A 268 27.70 -28.38 1.31
N GLU A 269 26.67 -28.02 2.08
CA GLU A 269 25.56 -28.94 2.40
C GLU A 269 24.76 -29.31 1.13
N GLU A 270 23.91 -30.34 1.24
CA GLU A 270 23.06 -30.78 0.14
C GLU A 270 22.18 -29.63 -0.36
N MET A 271 22.20 -29.42 -1.68
CA MET A 271 21.45 -28.38 -2.37
C MET A 271 20.29 -28.98 -3.14
N ASP A 272 19.15 -28.29 -3.15
CA ASP A 272 18.08 -28.61 -4.09
C ASP A 272 18.51 -28.30 -5.55
N THR A 273 17.78 -28.86 -6.53
CA THR A 273 18.11 -28.69 -7.96
C THR A 273 18.22 -27.23 -8.39
N LYS A 274 17.42 -26.35 -7.76
CA LYS A 274 17.38 -24.92 -8.06
C LYS A 274 18.55 -24.17 -7.43
N GLN A 275 18.93 -24.53 -6.21
CA GLN A 275 20.11 -24.03 -5.53
C GLN A 275 21.39 -24.45 -6.25
N ALA A 276 21.51 -25.72 -6.65
CA ALA A 276 22.67 -26.20 -7.40
C ALA A 276 22.83 -25.46 -8.75
N SER A 277 21.71 -25.25 -9.47
CA SER A 277 21.71 -24.47 -10.71
C SER A 277 22.18 -23.02 -10.48
N LEU A 278 21.72 -22.41 -9.38
CA LEU A 278 22.08 -21.04 -9.01
C LEU A 278 23.55 -20.93 -8.57
N PHE A 279 24.01 -21.89 -7.77
CA PHE A 279 25.38 -21.97 -7.26
C PHE A 279 26.39 -22.11 -8.40
N SER A 280 26.09 -22.98 -9.39
CA SER A 280 26.89 -23.13 -10.59
C SER A 280 26.84 -21.90 -11.50
N PHE A 281 25.65 -21.34 -11.74
CA PHE A 281 25.49 -20.14 -12.58
C PHE A 281 26.26 -18.94 -12.04
N LEU A 282 26.21 -18.71 -10.73
CA LEU A 282 26.94 -17.63 -10.06
C LEU A 282 28.42 -17.96 -9.82
N ASN A 283 28.87 -19.12 -10.28
CA ASN A 283 30.24 -19.62 -10.14
C ASN A 283 30.75 -19.52 -8.68
N MET A 284 29.89 -19.92 -7.73
CA MET A 284 30.15 -19.76 -6.30
C MET A 284 31.28 -20.66 -5.79
N GLU A 285 31.57 -21.75 -6.50
CA GLU A 285 32.68 -22.67 -6.22
C GLU A 285 34.02 -21.94 -6.08
N LYS A 286 34.24 -20.87 -6.86
CA LYS A 286 35.46 -20.06 -6.82
C LYS A 286 35.69 -19.37 -5.47
N TYR A 287 34.63 -19.14 -4.70
CA TYR A 287 34.69 -18.42 -3.43
C TYR A 287 34.70 -19.33 -2.21
N LEU A 288 34.68 -20.66 -2.40
CA LEU A 288 34.86 -21.61 -1.31
C LEU A 288 36.31 -21.53 -0.81
N PRO A 289 36.53 -21.36 0.50
CA PRO A 289 37.88 -21.38 1.05
C PRO A 289 38.46 -22.81 0.95
N TYR A 290 39.71 -22.91 0.47
CA TYR A 290 40.48 -24.15 0.38
C TYR A 290 40.94 -24.67 1.74
#